data_AF-A0A7V3AAH4-F1
#
_entry.id   AF-A0A7V3AAH4-F1
#
_cell.length_a   1.000
_cell.length_b   1.000
_cell.length_c   1.000
_cell.angle_alpha   90.00
_cell.angle_beta   90.00
_cell.angle_gamma   90.00
#
_symmetry.space_group_name_H-M   'P 1'
#
loop_
_entity.id
_entity.type
_entity.pdbx_description
1 polymer ?
#
loop_
_entity_poly.entity_id
_entity_poly.type
_entity_poly.pdbx_seq_one_letter_code
_entity_poly.pdbx_strand_id
1 'polypeptide(L)'
;MNSTERLLACLRGQLPDRVPISTYELVGWNAEAWENGDPSYRRLMDLVREKTDCLYMCSVGVPNVRAKDHDATVERWDEGAQQVTRRTVRAGRRILTTVTSRSEDVMTVWKREHPVKDLGDLAASSRATTRGTCG
;
A
#
# COMPACT_ATOMS: atom_id res chain seq x y z
N MET A 1 -4.18 24.55 -23.13
CA MET A 1 -4.47 24.52 -21.67
C MET A 1 -3.27 23.92 -20.94
N ASN A 2 -3.01 24.33 -19.70
CA ASN A 2 -2.07 23.61 -18.83
C ASN A 2 -2.73 22.35 -18.23
N SER A 3 -1.94 21.55 -17.51
CA SER A 3 -2.40 20.31 -16.86
C SER A 3 -3.61 20.53 -15.94
N THR A 4 -3.54 21.52 -15.06
CA THR A 4 -4.62 21.86 -14.12
C THR A 4 -5.91 22.28 -14.83
N GLU A 5 -5.80 23.17 -15.82
CA GLU A 5 -6.94 23.63 -16.62
C GLU A 5 -7.65 22.47 -17.33
N ARG A 6 -6.87 21.58 -17.94
CA ARG A 6 -7.37 20.40 -18.67
C ARG A 6 -8.11 19.43 -17.74
N LEU A 7 -7.53 19.12 -16.59
CA LEU A 7 -8.14 18.26 -15.59
C LEU A 7 -9.45 18.85 -15.06
N LEU A 8 -9.45 20.14 -14.71
CA LEU A 8 -10.63 20.81 -14.18
C LEU A 8 -11.74 20.96 -15.23
N ALA A 9 -11.42 21.18 -16.50
CA ALA A 9 -12.40 21.18 -17.59
C ALA A 9 -13.11 19.81 -17.68
N CYS A 10 -12.33 18.73 -17.67
CA CYS A 10 -12.86 17.36 -17.69
C CYS A 10 -13.76 17.07 -16.48
N LEU A 11 -13.33 17.41 -15.26
CA LEU A 11 -14.11 17.19 -14.03
C LEU A 11 -15.41 18.00 -13.96
N ARG A 12 -15.50 19.12 -14.71
CA ARG A 12 -16.69 19.95 -14.83
C ARG A 12 -17.62 19.52 -15.98
N GLY A 13 -17.29 18.45 -16.70
CA GLY A 13 -18.02 18.03 -17.89
C GLY A 13 -17.87 18.97 -19.09
N GLN A 14 -16.81 19.78 -19.11
CA GLN A 14 -16.47 20.66 -20.23
C GLN A 14 -15.51 19.93 -21.19
N LEU A 15 -15.41 20.42 -22.43
CA LEU A 15 -14.49 19.85 -23.42
C LEU A 15 -13.05 20.35 -23.16
N PRO A 16 -12.09 19.47 -22.81
CA PRO A 16 -10.69 19.84 -22.71
C PRO A 16 -10.03 19.95 -24.10
N ASP A 17 -8.83 20.52 -24.17
CA ASP A 17 -8.02 20.62 -25.40
C ASP A 17 -7.47 19.26 -25.89
N ARG A 18 -7.34 18.28 -24.99
CA ARG A 18 -7.12 16.84 -25.27
C ARG A 18 -7.60 16.00 -24.09
N VAL A 19 -7.68 14.69 -24.27
CA VAL A 19 -7.92 13.76 -23.15
C VAL A 19 -6.79 13.90 -22.12
N PRO A 20 -7.08 14.19 -20.84
CA PRO A 20 -6.07 14.20 -19.80
C PRO A 20 -5.58 12.78 -19.52
N ILE A 21 -4.28 12.62 -19.29
CA ILE A 21 -3.64 11.33 -19.03
C ILE A 21 -2.94 11.43 -17.68
N SER A 22 -3.23 10.54 -16.73
CA SER A 22 -2.48 10.46 -15.48
C SER A 22 -2.03 9.03 -15.23
N THR A 23 -0.75 8.87 -14.92
CA THR A 23 -0.14 7.56 -14.64
C THR A 23 -0.30 7.24 -13.16
N TYR A 24 -1.39 6.53 -12.82
CA TYR A 24 -1.84 6.25 -11.45
C TYR A 24 -0.72 5.81 -10.48
N GLU A 25 0.19 4.93 -10.93
CA GLU A 25 1.29 4.40 -10.10
C GLU A 25 2.64 5.09 -10.32
N LEU A 26 2.76 6.01 -11.29
CA LEU A 26 3.99 6.74 -11.58
C LEU A 26 3.73 8.23 -11.42
N VAL A 27 3.63 8.70 -10.18
CA VAL A 27 3.30 10.10 -9.90
C VAL A 27 4.59 10.91 -9.93
N GLY A 28 4.89 11.54 -11.08
CA GLY A 28 6.16 12.27 -11.29
C GLY A 28 6.46 13.42 -10.34
N TRP A 29 5.45 13.90 -9.59
CA TRP A 29 5.58 14.99 -8.63
C TRP A 29 5.56 14.51 -7.16
N ASN A 30 5.42 13.21 -6.91
CA ASN A 30 5.46 12.66 -5.56
C ASN A 30 6.91 12.39 -5.13
N ALA A 31 7.50 13.32 -4.37
CA ALA A 31 8.88 13.20 -3.91
C ALA A 31 9.14 12.00 -2.98
N GLU A 32 8.10 11.45 -2.35
CA GLU A 32 8.20 10.27 -1.49
C GLU A 32 8.18 8.95 -2.27
N ALA A 33 7.80 8.98 -3.55
CA ALA A 33 7.79 7.80 -4.40
C ALA A 33 9.23 7.40 -4.78
N TRP A 34 9.56 6.12 -4.62
CA TRP A 34 10.93 5.62 -4.78
C TRP A 34 11.44 5.80 -6.21
N GLU A 35 10.57 5.69 -7.22
CA GLU A 35 10.92 5.87 -8.63
C GLU A 35 11.36 7.29 -8.97
N ASN A 36 10.99 8.29 -8.15
CA ASN A 36 11.48 9.66 -8.28
C ASN A 36 12.88 9.86 -7.66
N GLY A 37 13.29 8.97 -6.76
CA GLY A 37 14.60 8.97 -6.11
C GLY A 37 15.65 8.10 -6.81
N ASP A 38 15.24 7.12 -7.60
CA ASP A 38 16.14 6.19 -8.29
C ASP A 38 16.68 6.77 -9.62
N PRO A 39 18.02 6.91 -9.79
CA PRO A 39 18.60 7.45 -11.02
C PRO A 39 18.23 6.68 -12.30
N SER A 40 17.97 5.37 -12.19
CA SER A 40 17.59 4.53 -13.34
C SER A 40 16.20 4.90 -13.89
N TYR A 41 15.32 5.46 -13.06
CA TYR A 41 13.97 5.90 -13.43
C TYR A 41 13.89 7.34 -13.91
N ARG A 42 14.95 8.14 -13.75
CA ARG A 42 14.94 9.59 -14.06
C ARG A 42 14.36 9.91 -15.43
N ARG A 43 14.81 9.23 -16.48
CA ARG A 43 14.32 9.47 -17.86
C ARG A 43 12.83 9.16 -18.03
N LEU A 44 12.33 8.11 -17.36
CA LEU A 44 10.90 7.76 -17.38
C LEU A 44 10.09 8.83 -16.66
N MET A 45 10.53 9.23 -15.46
CA MET A 45 9.80 10.22 -14.66
C MET A 45 9.82 11.62 -15.30
N ASP A 46 10.89 11.99 -16.01
CA ASP A 46 10.92 13.22 -16.80
C ASP A 46 9.89 13.21 -17.93
N LEU A 47 9.75 12.07 -18.64
CA LEU A 47 8.72 11.91 -19.67
C LEU A 47 7.31 11.99 -19.07
N VAL A 48 7.09 11.37 -17.90
CA VAL A 48 5.81 11.48 -17.17
C VAL A 48 5.50 12.93 -16.85
N ARG A 49 6.45 13.68 -16.28
CA ARG A 49 6.25 15.11 -15.95
C ARG A 49 5.96 15.97 -17.18
N GLU A 50 6.61 15.67 -18.30
CA GLU A 50 6.49 16.44 -19.54
C GLU A 50 5.19 16.14 -20.30
N LYS A 51 4.80 14.86 -20.37
CA LYS A 51 3.76 14.39 -21.31
C LYS A 51 2.42 14.07 -20.66
N THR A 52 2.34 14.01 -19.34
CA THR A 52 1.12 13.63 -18.62
C THR A 52 0.58 14.76 -17.74
N ASP A 53 -0.63 14.57 -17.26
CA ASP A 53 -1.33 15.42 -16.31
C ASP A 53 -1.24 14.79 -14.91
N CYS A 54 -1.10 15.63 -13.89
CA CYS A 54 -0.89 15.15 -12.53
C CYS A 54 -2.21 15.15 -11.77
N LEU A 55 -2.85 13.97 -11.67
CA LEU A 55 -3.85 13.71 -10.65
C LEU A 55 -3.11 13.16 -9.42
N TYR A 56 -2.73 14.05 -8.51
CA TYR A 56 -1.86 13.68 -7.40
C TYR A 56 -2.55 12.67 -6.47
N MET A 57 -1.99 11.47 -6.36
CA MET A 57 -2.45 10.48 -5.39
C MET A 57 -1.96 10.88 -4.00
N CYS A 58 -2.85 11.42 -3.17
CA CYS A 58 -2.58 11.66 -1.77
C CYS A 58 -3.12 10.50 -0.92
N SER A 59 -2.31 10.03 0.02
CA SER A 59 -2.79 9.13 1.06
C SER A 59 -3.40 9.96 2.18
N VAL A 60 -4.68 9.73 2.48
CA VAL A 60 -5.29 10.25 3.70
C VAL A 60 -5.13 9.16 4.75
N GLY A 61 -4.22 9.37 5.70
CA GLY A 61 -4.01 8.44 6.80
C GLY A 61 -5.28 8.31 7.64
N VAL A 62 -6.02 7.21 7.47
CA VAL A 62 -7.15 6.87 8.34
C VAL A 62 -6.62 6.02 9.48
N PRO A 63 -6.46 6.56 10.70
CA PRO A 63 -5.90 5.79 11.80
C PRO A 63 -6.84 4.63 12.15
N ASN A 64 -6.29 3.41 12.22
CA ASN A 64 -7.02 2.27 12.75
C ASN A 64 -7.06 2.37 14.28
N VAL A 65 -8.11 3.01 14.80
CA VAL A 65 -8.31 3.26 16.23
C VAL A 65 -8.35 1.97 17.07
N ARG A 66 -8.69 0.82 16.46
CA ARG A 66 -8.74 -0.49 17.11
C ARG A 66 -7.46 -1.30 16.98
N ALA A 67 -6.41 -0.75 16.40
CA ALA A 67 -5.14 -1.47 16.25
C ALA A 67 -4.57 -1.95 17.60
N LYS A 68 -4.82 -1.20 18.68
CA LYS A 68 -4.43 -1.55 20.05
C LYS A 68 -5.23 -2.70 20.66
N ASP A 69 -6.42 -3.01 20.11
CA ASP A 69 -7.27 -4.09 20.60
C ASP A 69 -6.75 -5.47 20.15
N HIS A 70 -5.79 -5.49 19.22
CA HIS A 70 -5.16 -6.69 18.74
C HIS A 70 -3.86 -6.96 19.50
N ASP A 71 -3.81 -8.10 20.18
CA ASP A 71 -2.55 -8.68 20.67
C ASP A 71 -1.76 -9.21 19.47
N ALA A 72 -0.91 -8.33 18.94
CA ALA A 72 -0.09 -8.59 17.76
C ALA A 72 1.39 -8.35 18.06
N THR A 73 2.24 -9.30 17.69
CA THR A 73 3.69 -9.17 17.75
C THR A 73 4.28 -9.14 16.34
N VAL A 74 5.36 -8.38 16.17
CA VAL A 74 6.11 -8.30 14.92
C VAL A 74 7.58 -8.56 15.23
N GLU A 75 8.14 -9.57 14.60
CA GLU A 75 9.55 -9.95 14.67
C GLU A 75 10.17 -9.73 13.28
N ARG A 76 11.41 -9.24 13.25
CA ARG A 76 12.16 -9.02 12.01
C ARG A 76 13.57 -9.57 12.17
N TRP A 77 14.06 -10.24 11.13
CA TRP A 77 15.42 -10.75 11.07
C TRP A 77 15.88 -10.87 9.62
N ASP A 78 17.19 -10.93 9.43
CA ASP A 78 17.78 -11.15 8.11
C ASP A 78 18.12 -12.64 7.92
N GLU A 79 17.84 -13.15 6.73
CA GLU A 79 18.15 -14.51 6.29
C GLU A 79 18.91 -14.41 4.97
N GLY A 80 20.22 -14.19 5.05
CA GLY A 80 21.05 -13.87 3.89
C GLY A 80 20.64 -12.54 3.27
N ALA A 81 20.32 -12.53 1.97
CA ALA A 81 19.86 -11.33 1.24
C ALA A 81 18.35 -11.07 1.37
N GLN A 82 17.66 -11.77 2.28
CA GLN A 82 16.22 -11.64 2.51
C GLN A 82 15.97 -11.03 3.89
N GLN A 83 15.24 -9.92 3.92
CA GLN A 83 14.69 -9.35 5.14
C GLN A 83 13.35 -10.03 5.43
N VAL A 84 13.26 -10.74 6.54
CA VAL A 84 12.08 -11.51 6.92
C VAL A 84 11.30 -10.77 8.01
N THR A 85 9.97 -10.76 7.89
CA THR A 85 9.07 -10.26 8.91
C THR A 85 8.07 -11.34 9.26
N ARG A 86 8.01 -11.71 10.54
CA ARG A 86 6.94 -12.52 11.11
C ARG A 86 5.99 -11.62 11.87
N ARG A 87 4.70 -11.78 11.61
CA ARG A 87 3.64 -11.17 12.40
C ARG A 87 2.79 -12.27 13.00
N THR A 88 2.59 -12.23 14.31
CA THR A 88 1.62 -13.09 14.98
C THR A 88 0.48 -12.25 15.54
N VAL A 89 -0.75 -12.76 15.49
CA VAL A 89 -1.94 -12.09 16.03
C VAL A 89 -2.78 -13.10 16.79
N ARG A 90 -3.13 -12.79 18.05
CA ARG A 90 -4.07 -13.60 18.82
C ARG A 90 -5.50 -13.39 18.31
N ALA A 91 -6.12 -14.45 17.80
CA ALA A 91 -7.50 -14.48 17.35
C ALA A 91 -8.29 -15.48 18.20
N GLY A 92 -8.94 -14.99 19.27
CA GLY A 92 -9.62 -15.85 20.24
C GLY A 92 -8.64 -16.81 20.93
N ARG A 93 -8.80 -18.12 20.71
CA ARG A 93 -7.92 -19.17 21.27
C ARG A 93 -6.78 -19.59 20.33
N ARG A 94 -6.68 -18.98 19.15
CA ARG A 94 -5.68 -19.30 18.14
C ARG A 94 -4.67 -18.16 17.98
N ILE A 95 -3.50 -18.50 17.45
CA ILE A 95 -2.48 -17.55 17.03
C ILE A 95 -2.37 -17.67 15.52
N LEU A 96 -2.63 -16.57 14.82
CA LEU A 96 -2.49 -16.49 13.36
C LEU A 96 -1.10 -15.93 13.05
N THR A 97 -0.34 -16.66 12.26
CA THR A 97 1.04 -16.29 11.89
C THR A 97 1.12 -15.97 10.41
N THR A 98 1.70 -14.83 10.08
CA THR A 98 2.08 -14.45 8.72
C THR A 98 3.60 -14.31 8.68
N VAL A 99 4.22 -14.88 7.66
CA VAL A 99 5.65 -14.67 7.39
C VAL A 99 5.78 -14.12 5.98
N THR A 100 6.48 -12.99 5.87
CA THR A 100 6.82 -12.38 4.58
C THR A 100 8.32 -12.17 4.49
N SER A 101 8.87 -12.18 3.28
CA SER A 101 10.23 -11.71 3.04
C SER A 101 10.31 -10.79 1.83
N ARG A 102 11.37 -10.00 1.78
CA ARG A 102 11.74 -9.20 0.61
C ARG A 102 13.25 -9.16 0.47
N SER A 103 13.71 -9.00 -0.75
CA SER A 103 15.08 -8.57 -1.02
C SER A 103 15.10 -7.05 -1.19
N GLU A 104 16.25 -6.44 -0.96
CA GLU A 104 16.44 -5.02 -1.17
C GLU A 104 16.31 -4.64 -2.66
N ASP A 105 16.88 -5.46 -3.54
CA ASP A 105 16.94 -5.19 -4.99
C ASP A 105 15.67 -5.59 -5.75
N VAL A 106 14.65 -6.12 -5.05
CA VAL A 106 13.42 -6.59 -5.68
C VAL A 106 12.23 -5.94 -5.00
N MET A 107 11.48 -5.14 -5.75
CA MET A 107 10.25 -4.53 -5.25
C MET A 107 9.08 -5.53 -5.22
N THR A 108 9.28 -6.64 -4.52
CA THR A 108 8.28 -7.70 -4.31
C THR A 108 8.41 -8.24 -2.90
N VAL A 109 7.27 -8.27 -2.18
CA VAL A 109 7.16 -8.94 -0.89
C VAL A 109 6.57 -10.32 -1.10
N TRP A 110 7.34 -11.35 -0.79
CA TRP A 110 6.94 -12.75 -0.89
C TRP A 110 6.23 -13.18 0.38
N LYS A 111 5.05 -13.78 0.25
CA LYS A 111 4.34 -14.39 1.37
C LYS A 111 4.81 -15.84 1.53
N ARG A 112 5.57 -16.10 2.60
CA ARG A 112 6.08 -17.43 2.94
C ARG A 112 5.08 -18.24 3.75
N GLU A 113 4.27 -17.57 4.58
CA GLU A 113 3.22 -18.20 5.36
C GLU A 113 1.96 -17.32 5.38
N HIS A 114 0.81 -17.93 5.14
CA HIS A 114 -0.49 -17.26 5.20
C HIS A 114 -1.09 -17.32 6.62
N PRO A 115 -1.78 -16.26 7.08
CA PRO A 115 -2.41 -16.23 8.40
C PRO A 115 -3.55 -17.23 8.57
N VAL A 116 -4.24 -17.58 7.48
CA VAL A 116 -5.35 -18.53 7.46
C VAL A 116 -4.90 -19.77 6.71
N LYS A 117 -4.79 -20.90 7.42
CA LYS A 117 -4.35 -22.19 6.86
C LYS A 117 -5.50 -23.18 6.77
N ASP A 118 -6.49 -23.02 7.64
CA ASP A 118 -7.68 -23.85 7.67
C ASP A 118 -8.94 -23.03 8.00
N LEU A 119 -10.10 -23.68 7.94
CA LEU A 119 -11.40 -23.06 8.26
C LEU A 119 -11.52 -22.60 9.71
N GLY A 120 -10.78 -23.20 10.63
CA GLY A 120 -10.75 -22.77 12.02
C GLY A 120 -10.00 -21.45 12.20
N ASP A 121 -8.96 -21.18 11.40
CA ASP A 121 -8.25 -19.90 11.41
C ASP A 121 -9.16 -18.79 10.87
N LEU A 122 -9.93 -19.10 9.82
CA LEU A 122 -10.96 -18.22 9.29
C LEU A 122 -12.08 -17.95 10.31
N ALA A 123 -12.53 -19.00 11.02
CA ALA A 123 -13.54 -18.87 12.07
C ALA A 123 -13.01 -18.09 13.29
N ALA A 124 -11.71 -18.16 13.57
CA ALA A 124 -11.07 -17.41 14.65
C ALA A 124 -10.91 -15.93 14.29
N SER A 125 -10.51 -15.62 13.05
CA SER A 125 -10.32 -14.25 12.58
C SER A 125 -11.62 -13.44 12.53
N SER A 126 -12.72 -14.08 12.12
CA SER A 126 -14.05 -13.46 12.04
C SER A 126 -14.65 -13.10 13.41
N ARG A 127 -14.31 -13.85 14.48
CA ARG A 127 -14.84 -13.61 15.84
C ARG A 127 -14.07 -12.56 16.64
N ALA A 128 -12.86 -12.20 16.22
CA ALA A 128 -12.02 -11.23 16.92
C ALA A 128 -12.63 -9.81 16.94
N THR A 129 -13.56 -9.51 16.04
CA THR A 129 -14.22 -8.20 15.91
C THR A 129 -15.34 -7.95 16.93
N THR A 130 -15.75 -8.97 17.71
CA THR A 130 -16.98 -8.92 18.54
C THR A 130 -16.78 -8.60 20.03
N ARG A 131 -15.57 -8.21 20.48
CA ARG A 131 -15.35 -7.81 21.89
C ARG A 131 -15.59 -6.31 22.13
N GLY A 132 -16.70 -5.78 21.60
CA GLY A 132 -17.26 -4.51 22.02
C GLY A 132 -18.50 -4.78 22.86
N THR A 133 -18.32 -5.15 24.14
CA THR A 133 -19.42 -5.14 25.11
C THR A 133 -19.75 -3.68 25.43
N CYS A 134 -20.94 -3.24 25.04
CA CYS A 134 -21.59 -2.08 25.66
C CYS A 134 -21.68 -2.34 27.17
N GLY A 135 -21.02 -1.48 27.94
CA GLY A 135 -21.28 -1.25 29.36
C GLY A 135 -21.93 0.12 29.52
#